data_AF-A0A6I4MXV6-F1
#
_entry.id   AF-A0A6I4MXV6-F1
#
_cell.length_a   1.000
_cell.length_b   1.000
_cell.length_c   1.000
_cell.angle_alpha   90.00
_cell.angle_beta   90.00
_cell.angle_gamma   90.00
#
_symmetry.space_group_name_H-M   'P 1'
#
loop_
_entity.id
_entity.type
_entity.pdbx_description
1 polymer ?
#
loop_
_entity_poly.entity_id
_entity_poly.type
_entity_poly.pdbx_seq_one_letter_code
_entity_poly.pdbx_strand_id
1 'polypeptide(L)'
;MTDRTDQAFDAELAHVSAEIGRADTKAGLLIGLAGAALAVVGGTVKDSSLPLAAQIIGGCGVAAFCAAIVMLLLVVRPALGGSTPHGWPHWATCTPDQIREQLLEDQRADRLCVLARLAARKMYGIRHAIHFLLGGIGCLALAAVTGLALAA
;
A
#
# COMPACT_ATOMS: atom_id res chain seq x y z
N MET A 1 -9.04 -31.41 23.13
CA MET A 1 -9.52 -30.01 23.06
C MET A 1 -8.54 -29.09 22.35
N THR A 2 -7.24 -29.41 22.35
CA THR A 2 -6.15 -28.74 21.61
C THR A 2 -6.39 -28.66 20.10
N ASP A 3 -6.87 -29.75 19.49
CA ASP A 3 -7.12 -29.85 18.04
C ASP A 3 -8.05 -28.76 17.47
N ARG A 4 -9.12 -28.38 18.20
CA ARG A 4 -10.04 -27.33 17.74
C ARG A 4 -9.42 -25.93 17.83
N THR A 5 -8.59 -25.68 18.84
CA THR A 5 -7.85 -24.43 19.02
C THR A 5 -6.72 -24.31 17.99
N ASP A 6 -6.02 -25.41 17.73
CA ASP A 6 -4.97 -25.51 16.72
C ASP A 6 -5.53 -25.21 15.31
N GLN A 7 -6.64 -25.86 14.94
CA GLN A 7 -7.35 -25.59 13.69
C GLN A 7 -7.83 -24.14 13.58
N ALA A 8 -8.29 -23.54 14.69
CA ALA A 8 -8.72 -22.13 14.70
C ALA A 8 -7.54 -21.18 14.45
N PHE A 9 -6.36 -21.44 15.04
CA PHE A 9 -5.17 -20.64 14.79
C PHE A 9 -4.71 -20.73 13.34
N ASP A 10 -4.67 -21.92 12.77
CA ASP A 10 -4.25 -22.11 11.38
C ASP A 10 -5.21 -21.43 10.40
N ALA A 11 -6.52 -21.50 10.67
CA ALA A 11 -7.53 -20.82 9.88
C ALA A 11 -7.37 -19.29 9.92
N GLU A 12 -7.16 -18.71 11.10
CA GLU A 12 -6.96 -17.26 11.25
C GLU A 12 -5.63 -16.80 10.63
N LEU A 13 -4.56 -17.57 10.76
CA LEU A 13 -3.28 -17.28 10.11
C LEU A 13 -3.41 -17.29 8.58
N ALA A 14 -4.12 -18.27 8.02
CA ALA A 14 -4.40 -18.33 6.60
C ALA A 14 -5.26 -17.15 6.13
N HIS A 15 -6.30 -16.81 6.89
CA HIS A 15 -7.19 -15.69 6.60
C HIS A 15 -6.44 -14.35 6.58
N VAL A 16 -5.65 -14.04 7.61
CA VAL A 16 -4.86 -12.80 7.69
C VAL A 16 -3.81 -12.74 6.59
N SER A 17 -3.16 -13.87 6.27
CA SER A 17 -2.18 -13.93 5.18
C SER A 17 -2.81 -13.68 3.82
N ALA A 18 -4.01 -14.21 3.57
CA ALA A 18 -4.78 -13.94 2.37
C ALA A 18 -5.16 -12.45 2.26
N GLU A 19 -5.52 -11.82 3.37
CA GLU A 19 -5.87 -10.40 3.40
C GLU A 19 -4.66 -9.49 3.09
N ILE A 20 -3.47 -9.86 3.57
CA ILE A 20 -2.21 -9.19 3.20
C ILE A 20 -1.97 -9.32 1.68
N GLY A 21 -2.14 -10.52 1.11
CA GLY A 21 -1.99 -10.73 -0.33
C GLY A 21 -2.98 -9.92 -1.18
N ARG A 22 -4.23 -9.81 -0.71
CA ARG A 22 -5.25 -8.95 -1.32
C ARG A 22 -4.88 -7.47 -1.24
N ALA A 23 -4.33 -7.03 -0.10
CA ALA A 23 -3.84 -5.67 0.09
C ALA A 23 -2.75 -5.32 -0.94
N ASP A 24 -1.78 -6.21 -1.11
CA ASP A 24 -0.63 -5.99 -1.99
C ASP A 24 -1.05 -5.96 -3.46
N THR A 25 -1.99 -6.82 -3.85
CA THR A 25 -2.59 -6.80 -5.19
C THR A 25 -3.32 -5.47 -5.44
N LYS A 26 -4.14 -5.02 -4.49
CA LYS A 26 -4.87 -3.74 -4.59
C LYS A 26 -3.91 -2.56 -4.70
N ALA A 27 -2.83 -2.56 -3.92
CA ALA A 27 -1.82 -1.51 -3.96
C ALA A 27 -1.09 -1.48 -5.32
N GLY A 28 -0.68 -2.64 -5.85
CA GLY A 28 -0.06 -2.73 -7.18
C GLY A 28 -0.95 -2.18 -8.29
N LEU A 29 -2.24 -2.53 -8.28
CA LEU A 29 -3.22 -2.00 -9.25
C LEU A 29 -3.37 -0.47 -9.15
N LEU A 30 -3.46 0.07 -7.94
CA LEU A 30 -3.59 1.51 -7.71
C LEU A 30 -2.33 2.27 -8.14
N ILE A 31 -1.13 1.71 -7.91
CA ILE A 31 0.13 2.29 -8.40
C ILE A 31 0.13 2.34 -9.93
N GLY A 32 -0.24 1.24 -10.59
CA GLY A 32 -0.30 1.17 -12.05
C GLY A 32 -1.27 2.20 -12.64
N LEU A 33 -2.48 2.29 -12.07
CA LEU A 33 -3.49 3.27 -12.48
C LEU A 33 -3.00 4.71 -12.27
N ALA A 34 -2.41 5.01 -11.11
CA ALA A 34 -1.90 6.34 -10.80
C ALA A 34 -0.75 6.75 -11.73
N GLY A 35 0.18 5.82 -12.02
CA GLY A 35 1.25 6.03 -12.98
C GLY A 35 0.73 6.29 -14.40
N ALA A 36 -0.28 5.53 -14.84
CA ALA A 36 -0.92 5.74 -16.14
C ALA A 36 -1.59 7.12 -16.24
N ALA A 37 -2.31 7.54 -15.20
CA ALA A 37 -2.93 8.86 -15.15
C ALA A 37 -1.89 10.00 -15.22
N LEU A 38 -0.79 9.88 -14.48
CA LEU A 38 0.31 10.85 -14.54
C LEU A 38 0.95 10.91 -15.93
N ALA A 39 1.12 9.77 -16.62
CA ALA A 39 1.64 9.73 -17.98
C ALA A 39 0.72 10.47 -18.97
N VAL A 40 -0.60 10.27 -18.85
CA VAL A 40 -1.59 10.99 -19.68
C VAL A 40 -1.50 12.50 -19.44
N VAL A 41 -1.50 12.95 -18.18
CA VAL A 41 -1.39 14.39 -17.83
C VAL A 41 -0.07 14.98 -18.33
N GLY A 42 1.05 14.28 -18.17
CA GLY A 42 2.34 14.74 -18.66
C GLY A 42 2.40 14.88 -20.19
N GLY A 43 1.67 14.04 -20.91
CA GLY A 43 1.56 14.10 -22.37
C GLY A 43 0.72 15.28 -22.87
N THR A 44 -0.36 15.63 -22.16
CA THR A 44 -1.30 16.69 -22.61
C THR A 44 -0.80 18.11 -22.34
N VAL A 45 0.01 18.31 -21.31
CA VAL A 45 0.49 19.65 -20.89
C VAL A 45 1.60 20.19 -21.80
N LYS A 46 2.31 19.33 -22.55
CA LYS A 46 3.51 19.71 -23.31
C LYS A 46 3.30 20.83 -24.35
N ASP A 47 2.10 20.92 -24.93
CA ASP A 47 1.84 21.82 -26.06
C ASP A 47 0.79 22.91 -25.74
N SER A 48 0.37 23.05 -24.48
CA SER A 48 -0.75 23.91 -24.08
C SER A 48 -0.30 25.10 -23.23
N SER A 49 -0.53 26.34 -23.69
CA SER A 49 -0.35 27.54 -22.86
C SER A 49 -1.48 27.66 -21.84
N LEU A 50 -1.35 26.95 -20.72
CA LEU A 50 -2.36 26.95 -19.66
C LEU A 50 -2.27 28.23 -18.81
N PRO A 51 -3.41 28.81 -18.39
CA PRO A 51 -3.44 29.88 -17.39
C PRO A 51 -2.73 29.45 -16.10
N LEU A 52 -2.05 30.39 -15.43
CA LEU A 52 -1.29 30.11 -14.19
C LEU A 52 -2.13 29.42 -13.11
N ALA A 53 -3.40 29.80 -12.97
CA ALA A 53 -4.32 29.17 -12.02
C ALA A 53 -4.53 27.67 -12.32
N ALA A 54 -4.74 27.30 -13.58
CA ALA A 54 -4.88 25.90 -13.99
C ALA A 54 -3.59 25.11 -13.77
N GLN A 55 -2.41 25.73 -13.98
CA GLN A 55 -1.12 25.10 -13.71
C GLN A 55 -0.92 24.79 -12.22
N ILE A 56 -1.25 25.74 -11.33
CA ILE A 56 -1.10 25.55 -9.87
C ILE A 56 -2.03 24.42 -9.39
N ILE A 57 -3.30 24.46 -9.78
CA ILE A 57 -4.29 23.45 -9.38
C ILE A 57 -3.90 22.07 -9.94
N GLY A 58 -3.47 22.01 -11.21
CA GLY A 58 -3.00 20.78 -11.84
C GLY A 58 -1.77 20.21 -11.16
N GLY A 59 -0.82 21.08 -10.78
CA GLY A 59 0.38 20.72 -10.03
C GLY A 59 0.06 20.12 -8.66
N CYS A 60 -0.92 20.67 -7.93
CA CYS A 60 -1.42 20.08 -6.68
C CYS A 60 -2.00 18.67 -6.91
N GLY A 61 -2.72 18.48 -8.02
CA GLY A 61 -3.25 17.16 -8.41
C GLY A 61 -2.14 16.14 -8.68
N VAL A 62 -1.13 16.52 -9.46
CA VAL A 62 0.06 15.68 -9.73
C VAL A 62 0.80 15.35 -8.44
N ALA A 63 1.01 16.33 -7.56
CA ALA A 63 1.67 16.11 -6.27
C ALA A 63 0.90 15.13 -5.38
N ALA A 64 -0.44 15.21 -5.36
CA ALA A 64 -1.28 14.27 -4.63
C ALA A 64 -1.16 12.83 -5.18
N PHE A 65 -1.10 12.65 -6.50
CA PHE A 65 -0.86 11.35 -7.13
C PHE A 65 0.53 10.80 -6.76
N CYS A 66 1.57 11.62 -6.80
CA CYS A 66 2.91 11.22 -6.36
C CYS A 66 2.92 10.79 -4.89
N ALA A 67 2.27 11.54 -4.00
CA ALA A 67 2.13 11.19 -2.59
C ALA A 67 1.39 9.85 -2.41
N ALA A 68 0.32 9.62 -3.17
CA ALA A 68 -0.41 8.35 -3.16
C ALA A 68 0.49 7.17 -3.60
N ILE A 69 1.25 7.33 -4.69
CA ILE A 69 2.18 6.30 -5.17
C ILE A 69 3.23 5.99 -4.10
N VAL A 70 3.85 7.00 -3.50
CA VAL A 70 4.83 6.80 -2.41
C VAL A 70 4.20 6.05 -1.24
N MET A 71 2.99 6.43 -0.82
CA MET A 71 2.26 5.75 0.26
C MET A 71 2.00 4.27 -0.09
N LEU A 72 1.57 3.98 -1.32
CA LEU A 72 1.33 2.62 -1.79
C LEU A 72 2.61 1.79 -1.88
N LEU A 73 3.73 2.41 -2.30
CA LEU A 73 5.05 1.77 -2.30
C LEU A 73 5.50 1.41 -0.87
N LEU A 74 5.22 2.27 0.10
CA LEU A 74 5.48 1.99 1.51
C LEU A 74 4.58 0.86 2.06
N VAL A 75 3.35 0.73 1.56
CA VAL A 75 2.44 -0.38 1.92
C VAL A 75 2.95 -1.73 1.40
N VAL A 76 3.41 -1.79 0.15
CA VAL A 76 3.93 -3.03 -0.46
C VAL A 76 5.35 -3.36 -0.04
N ARG A 77 6.05 -2.44 0.65
CA ARG A 77 7.41 -2.66 1.14
C ARG A 77 7.45 -3.94 2.01
N PRO A 78 8.33 -4.90 1.69
CA PRO A 78 8.46 -6.12 2.48
C PRO A 78 8.80 -5.81 3.94
N ALA A 79 8.03 -6.36 4.87
CA ALA A 79 8.30 -6.24 6.30
C ALA A 79 9.34 -7.31 6.71
N LEU A 80 10.62 -6.99 6.56
CA LEU A 80 11.74 -7.93 6.79
C LEU A 80 12.17 -8.06 8.27
N GLY A 81 11.37 -7.56 9.21
CA GLY A 81 11.67 -7.60 10.64
C GLY A 81 12.00 -6.22 11.21
N GLY A 82 11.30 -5.85 12.30
CA GLY A 82 11.68 -4.71 13.14
C GLY A 82 12.82 -5.09 14.08
N SER A 83 12.88 -4.44 15.25
CA SER A 83 13.92 -4.66 16.29
C SER A 83 14.07 -6.12 16.76
N THR A 84 13.09 -6.97 16.46
CA THR A 84 13.10 -8.41 16.72
C THR A 84 12.51 -9.12 15.48
N PRO A 85 13.34 -9.66 14.57
CA PRO A 85 12.87 -10.47 13.44
C PRO A 85 12.17 -11.74 13.96
N HIS A 86 11.03 -12.10 13.38
CA HIS A 86 10.30 -13.33 13.70
C HIS A 86 9.98 -14.08 12.40
N GLY A 87 9.97 -15.42 12.44
CA GLY A 87 9.67 -16.25 11.27
C GLY A 87 10.80 -16.29 10.23
N TRP A 88 10.46 -16.30 8.95
CA TRP A 88 11.42 -16.60 7.88
C TRP A 88 12.64 -15.66 7.78
N PRO A 89 12.58 -14.33 8.06
CA PRO A 89 13.77 -13.49 8.05
C PRO A 89 14.72 -13.82 9.20
N HIS A 90 14.20 -14.23 10.36
CA HIS A 90 14.99 -14.71 11.49
C HIS A 90 15.63 -16.07 11.17
N TRP A 91 14.85 -16.99 10.60
CA TRP A 91 15.31 -18.32 10.22
C TRP A 91 16.42 -18.31 9.17
N ALA A 92 16.50 -17.29 8.33
CA ALA A 92 17.60 -17.11 7.38
C ALA A 92 18.98 -16.97 8.08
N THR A 93 19.00 -16.62 9.37
CA THR A 93 20.22 -16.49 10.18
C THR A 93 20.43 -17.63 11.19
N CYS A 94 19.47 -18.56 11.28
CA CYS A 94 19.48 -19.65 12.26
C CYS A 94 20.10 -20.93 11.69
N THR A 95 20.66 -21.75 12.56
CA THR A 95 21.04 -23.14 12.22
C THR A 95 19.80 -24.05 12.17
N PRO A 96 19.87 -25.21 11.49
CA PRO A 96 18.75 -26.16 11.47
C PRO A 96 18.27 -26.60 12.87
N ASP A 97 19.17 -26.73 13.83
CA ASP A 97 18.82 -27.15 15.19
C ASP A 97 18.11 -26.02 15.97
N GLN A 98 18.55 -24.77 15.79
CA GLN A 98 17.84 -23.60 16.34
C GLN A 98 16.43 -23.48 15.76
N ILE A 99 16.25 -23.77 14.46
CA ILE A 99 14.92 -23.77 13.84
C ILE A 99 14.05 -24.88 14.47
N ARG A 100 14.59 -26.09 14.69
CA ARG A 100 13.85 -27.19 15.34
C ARG A 100 13.44 -26.83 16.76
N GLU A 101 14.34 -26.24 17.56
CA GLU A 101 14.03 -25.79 18.92
C GLU A 101 12.90 -24.75 18.91
N GLN A 102 12.97 -23.76 18.02
CA GLN A 102 11.91 -22.75 17.88
C GLN A 102 10.57 -23.33 17.41
N LEU A 103 10.58 -24.38 16.59
CA LEU A 103 9.35 -25.05 16.15
C LEU A 103 8.68 -25.86 17.26
N LEU A 104 9.40 -26.19 18.33
CA LEU A 104 8.83 -26.84 19.52
C LEU A 104 8.13 -25.82 20.43
N GLU A 105 8.41 -24.53 20.29
CA GLU A 105 7.73 -23.46 21.02
C GLU A 105 6.43 -23.04 20.32
N ASP A 106 5.32 -22.93 21.07
CA ASP A 106 4.07 -22.41 20.52
C ASP A 106 4.09 -20.88 20.42
N GLN A 107 4.51 -20.37 19.26
CA GLN A 107 4.55 -18.94 18.95
C GLN A 107 3.39 -18.48 18.04
N ARG A 108 2.32 -19.29 17.91
CA ARG A 108 1.23 -19.02 16.94
C ARG A 108 0.42 -17.77 17.28
N ALA A 109 0.14 -17.55 18.56
CA ALA A 109 -0.59 -16.36 19.02
C ALA A 109 0.17 -15.06 18.73
N ASP A 110 1.49 -15.05 19.00
CA ASP A 110 2.36 -13.90 18.71
C ASP A 110 2.44 -13.64 17.21
N ARG A 111 2.61 -14.69 16.41
CA ARG A 111 2.61 -14.58 14.94
C ARG A 111 1.30 -14.01 14.43
N LEU A 112 0.15 -14.49 14.93
CA LEU A 112 -1.16 -13.98 14.55
C LEU A 112 -1.30 -12.49 14.88
N CYS A 113 -0.90 -12.08 16.08
CA CYS A 113 -0.92 -10.67 16.49
C CYS A 113 -0.03 -9.78 15.60
N VAL A 114 1.17 -10.24 15.25
CA VAL A 114 2.09 -9.51 14.36
C VAL A 114 1.49 -9.38 12.96
N LEU A 115 0.97 -10.47 12.38
CA LEU A 115 0.36 -10.48 11.05
C LEU A 115 -0.91 -9.62 11.02
N ALA A 116 -1.77 -9.68 12.03
CA ALA A 116 -2.98 -8.87 12.11
C ALA A 116 -2.65 -7.38 12.18
N ARG A 117 -1.64 -6.98 12.96
CA ARG A 117 -1.16 -5.58 12.99
C ARG A 117 -0.59 -5.14 11.65
N LEU A 118 0.13 -6.01 10.95
CA LEU A 118 0.66 -5.72 9.62
C LEU A 118 -0.47 -5.54 8.60
N ALA A 119 -1.45 -6.45 8.58
CA ALA A 119 -2.63 -6.37 7.72
C ALA A 119 -3.39 -5.06 7.96
N ALA A 120 -3.65 -4.71 9.22
CA ALA A 120 -4.31 -3.46 9.59
C ALA A 120 -3.54 -2.23 9.09
N ARG A 121 -2.21 -2.18 9.30
CA ARG A 121 -1.36 -1.08 8.81
C ARG A 121 -1.43 -0.94 7.29
N LYS A 122 -1.37 -2.03 6.55
CA LYS A 122 -1.50 -2.03 5.08
C LYS A 122 -2.86 -1.49 4.64
N MET A 123 -3.95 -1.95 5.27
CA MET A 123 -5.30 -1.45 5.01
C MET A 123 -5.46 0.05 5.26
N TYR A 124 -4.95 0.55 6.39
CA TYR A 124 -4.94 1.98 6.68
C TYR A 124 -4.12 2.76 5.65
N GLY A 125 -2.94 2.28 5.27
CA GLY A 125 -2.12 2.92 4.25
C GLY A 125 -2.84 3.03 2.90
N ILE A 126 -3.50 1.96 2.45
CA ILE A 126 -4.32 1.96 1.23
C ILE A 126 -5.46 2.96 1.33
N ARG A 127 -6.15 3.03 2.46
CA ARG A 127 -7.24 4.00 2.67
C ARG A 127 -6.76 5.44 2.50
N HIS A 128 -5.62 5.79 3.08
CA HIS A 128 -5.04 7.13 2.93
C HIS A 128 -4.62 7.41 1.48
N ALA A 129 -3.98 6.44 0.81
CA ALA A 129 -3.62 6.58 -0.59
C ALA A 129 -4.84 6.84 -1.49
N ILE A 130 -5.96 6.15 -1.24
CA ILE A 130 -7.21 6.39 -1.98
C ILE A 130 -7.71 7.83 -1.79
N HIS A 131 -7.63 8.39 -0.57
CA HIS A 131 -8.02 9.79 -0.37
C HIS A 131 -7.12 10.76 -1.15
N PHE A 132 -5.81 10.51 -1.21
CA PHE A 132 -4.90 11.32 -2.04
C PHE A 132 -5.22 11.20 -3.53
N LEU A 133 -5.54 9.99 -4.02
CA LEU A 133 -5.95 9.79 -5.41
C LEU A 133 -7.25 10.56 -5.72
N LEU A 134 -8.27 10.46 -4.87
CA LEU A 134 -9.53 11.19 -5.06
C LEU A 134 -9.32 12.70 -5.02
N GLY A 135 -8.53 13.21 -4.07
CA GLY A 135 -8.17 14.62 -4.00
C GLY A 135 -7.41 15.09 -5.24
N GLY A 136 -6.48 14.26 -5.73
CA GLY A 136 -5.74 14.51 -6.96
C GLY A 136 -6.64 14.56 -8.19
N ILE A 137 -7.58 13.62 -8.32
CA ILE A 137 -8.56 13.59 -9.42
C ILE A 137 -9.41 14.87 -9.38
N GLY A 138 -9.88 15.27 -8.20
CA GLY A 138 -10.62 16.51 -8.03
C GLY A 138 -9.81 17.74 -8.45
N CYS A 139 -8.55 17.82 -8.07
CA CYS A 139 -7.66 18.91 -8.49
C CYS A 139 -7.46 18.92 -10.01
N LEU A 140 -7.16 17.78 -10.63
CA LEU A 140 -6.98 17.69 -12.09
C LEU A 140 -8.25 18.07 -12.86
N ALA A 141 -9.42 17.65 -12.39
CA ALA A 141 -10.71 18.04 -12.97
C ALA A 141 -10.94 19.55 -12.85
N LEU A 142 -10.69 20.15 -11.69
CA LEU A 142 -10.79 21.59 -11.49
C LEU A 142 -9.80 22.37 -12.36
N ALA A 143 -8.58 21.87 -12.53
CA ALA A 143 -7.57 22.45 -13.41
C ALA A 143 -8.03 22.43 -14.87
N ALA A 144 -8.62 21.33 -15.33
CA ALA A 144 -9.16 21.23 -16.68
C ALA A 144 -10.30 22.24 -16.91
N VAL A 145 -11.26 22.32 -15.97
CA VAL A 145 -12.40 23.26 -16.06
C VAL A 145 -11.92 24.71 -16.04
N THR A 146 -11.01 25.06 -15.14
CA THR A 146 -10.45 26.42 -15.08
C THR A 146 -9.64 26.77 -16.32
N GLY A 147 -8.87 25.82 -16.86
CA GLY A 147 -8.17 25.99 -18.13
C GLY A 147 -9.12 26.27 -19.28
N LEU A 148 -10.21 25.51 -19.41
CA LEU A 148 -11.26 25.70 -20.42
C LEU A 148 -11.97 27.05 -20.25
N ALA A 149 -12.37 27.41 -19.02
CA ALA A 149 -13.13 28.62 -18.74
C ALA A 149 -12.34 29.91 -18.95
N LEU A 150 -11.02 29.88 -18.74
CA LEU A 150 -10.13 31.02 -18.93
C LEU A 150 -9.53 31.10 -20.35
N ALA A 151 -9.69 30.05 -21.15
CA ALA A 151 -9.28 30.01 -22.56
C ALA A 151 -10.42 30.34 -23.54
N ALA A 152 -11.67 30.37 -23.05
CA ALA A 152 -12.87 30.82 -23.77
C ALA A 152 -13.06 32.34 -23.64
#